data_AF-A0A382CDJ7-F1
#
_entry.id   AF-A0A382CDJ7-F1
#
_cell.length_a   1.000
_cell.length_b   1.000
_cell.length_c   1.000
_cell.angle_alpha   90.00
_cell.angle_beta   90.00
_cell.angle_gamma   90.00
#
_symmetry.space_group_name_H-M   'P 1'
#
loop_
_entity.id
_entity.type
_entity.pdbx_description
1 polymer ?
#
loop_
_entity_poly.entity_id
_entity_poly.type
_entity_poly.pdbx_seq_one_letter_code
_entity_poly.pdbx_strand_id
1 'polypeptide(L)'
;VGLPAAYSLSRTKSKWRQPALSLFLSPVIIPGVVLGFAVLKHIVIPLEIETWTGLAIGHVLIMLPYVIRVIVSSLSNVPIEIEEAAVSLGSTRMHAFLVIVLPNIQSGILAACLLAFITSLNDVPVTIFLTGPGVTTLPIQMLSYVEYYFDPTVSAISVLLMLLTIIIMFLIEATMGLSFFTKK
;
A
#
# COMPACT_ATOMS: atom_id res chain seq x y z
N VAL A 1 6.26 -6.03 4.43
CA VAL A 1 7.26 -5.92 3.33
C VAL A 1 7.62 -4.47 3.00
N GLY A 2 6.65 -3.55 2.84
CA GLY A 2 6.94 -2.14 2.49
C GLY A 2 7.81 -1.39 3.51
N LEU A 3 7.57 -1.54 4.82
CA LEU A 3 8.35 -0.87 5.87
C LEU A 3 9.86 -1.20 5.83
N PRO A 4 10.30 -2.48 5.88
CA PRO A 4 11.73 -2.80 5.81
C PRO A 4 12.35 -2.39 4.47
N ALA A 5 11.62 -2.49 3.36
CA ALA A 5 12.09 -2.02 2.06
C ALA A 5 12.31 -0.49 2.06
N ALA A 6 11.35 0.28 2.55
CA ALA A 6 11.44 1.73 2.68
C ALA A 6 12.57 2.16 3.61
N TYR A 7 12.73 1.51 4.77
CA TYR A 7 13.82 1.78 5.71
C TYR A 7 15.19 1.51 5.07
N SER A 8 15.38 0.35 4.44
CA SER A 8 16.62 0.02 3.72
C SER A 8 16.94 1.03 2.61
N LEU A 9 15.94 1.38 1.79
CA LEU A 9 16.10 2.40 0.74
C LEU A 9 16.44 3.78 1.31
N SER A 10 15.85 4.17 2.44
CA SER A 10 16.09 5.49 3.05
C SER A 10 17.48 5.63 3.67
N ARG A 11 17.97 4.59 4.35
CA ARG A 11 19.20 4.64 5.15
C ARG A 11 20.46 4.19 4.40
N THR A 12 20.31 3.54 3.25
CA THR A 12 21.45 3.06 2.46
C THR A 12 21.98 4.15 1.52
N LYS A 13 23.32 4.34 1.48
CA LYS A 13 24.05 5.23 0.54
C LYS A 13 24.62 4.50 -0.69
N SER A 14 24.18 3.26 -0.93
CA SER A 14 24.69 2.36 -1.97
C SER A 14 24.31 2.84 -3.37
N LYS A 15 25.19 2.60 -4.34
CA LYS A 15 24.90 2.79 -5.78
C LYS A 15 23.66 2.03 -6.28
N TRP A 16 23.27 0.97 -5.58
CA TRP A 16 22.08 0.14 -5.89
C TRP A 16 20.76 0.74 -5.40
N ARG A 17 20.79 1.85 -4.65
CA ARG A 17 19.59 2.51 -4.14
C ARG A 17 18.64 2.92 -5.27
N GLN A 18 19.15 3.58 -6.30
CA GLN A 18 18.32 4.09 -7.39
C GLN A 18 17.69 2.95 -8.22
N PRO A 19 18.45 1.92 -8.66
CA PRO A 19 17.86 0.75 -9.31
C PRO A 19 16.81 0.03 -8.45
N ALA A 20 17.06 -0.14 -7.15
CA ALA A 20 16.11 -0.79 -6.25
C ALA A 20 14.82 0.04 -6.10
N LEU A 21 14.94 1.36 -5.99
CA LEU A 21 13.79 2.26 -5.94
C LEU A 21 12.96 2.18 -7.24
N SER A 22 13.62 2.21 -8.39
CA SER A 22 12.96 2.04 -9.69
C SER A 22 12.24 0.69 -9.82
N LEU A 23 12.85 -0.38 -9.31
CA LEU A 23 12.21 -1.71 -9.30
C LEU A 23 10.93 -1.71 -8.48
N PHE A 24 10.96 -1.15 -7.26
CA PHE A 24 9.78 -1.08 -6.40
C PHE A 24 8.69 -0.15 -6.94
N LEU A 25 9.05 0.88 -7.70
CA LEU A 25 8.11 1.83 -8.31
C LEU A 25 7.57 1.37 -9.67
N SER A 26 8.24 0.42 -10.32
CA SER A 26 7.86 -0.09 -11.64
C SER A 26 6.42 -0.61 -11.77
N PRO A 27 5.78 -1.24 -10.75
CA PRO A 27 4.41 -1.74 -10.88
C PRO A 27 3.38 -0.65 -11.19
N VAL A 28 3.63 0.61 -10.80
CA VAL A 28 2.72 1.74 -11.06
C VAL A 28 2.71 2.15 -12.54
N ILE A 29 3.80 1.88 -13.26
CA ILE A 29 3.92 2.26 -14.68
C ILE A 29 3.10 1.31 -15.57
N ILE A 30 2.91 0.07 -15.11
CA ILE A 30 2.20 -0.97 -15.84
C ILE A 30 0.69 -0.78 -15.63
N PRO A 31 -0.14 -0.80 -16.69
CA PRO A 31 -1.60 -0.77 -16.53
C PRO A 31 -2.08 -1.92 -15.62
N GLY A 32 -2.96 -1.64 -14.67
CA GLY A 32 -3.41 -2.64 -13.68
C GLY A 32 -3.99 -3.92 -14.30
N VAL A 33 -4.71 -3.79 -15.41
CA VAL A 33 -5.22 -4.93 -16.22
C VAL A 33 -4.09 -5.85 -16.68
N VAL A 34 -3.00 -5.27 -17.21
CA VAL A 34 -1.83 -6.02 -17.69
C VAL A 34 -1.13 -6.70 -16.52
N LEU A 35 -1.05 -6.02 -15.38
CA LEU A 35 -0.43 -6.53 -14.16
C LEU A 35 -1.23 -7.70 -13.56
N GLY A 36 -2.55 -7.56 -13.44
CA GLY A 36 -3.44 -8.64 -12.99
C GLY A 36 -3.37 -9.86 -13.88
N PHE A 37 -3.40 -9.65 -15.21
CA PHE A 37 -3.23 -10.74 -16.17
C PHE A 37 -1.85 -11.41 -16.06
N ALA A 38 -0.78 -10.63 -15.91
CA ALA A 38 0.57 -11.18 -15.77
C ALA A 38 0.72 -12.02 -14.49
N VAL A 39 0.17 -11.55 -13.37
CA VAL A 39 0.15 -12.31 -12.10
C VAL A 39 -0.65 -13.60 -12.27
N LEU A 40 -1.83 -13.55 -12.89
CA LEU A 40 -2.61 -14.76 -13.17
C LEU A 40 -1.81 -15.76 -14.02
N LYS A 41 -1.27 -15.30 -15.15
CA LYS A 41 -0.62 -16.13 -16.18
C LYS A 41 0.70 -16.74 -15.72
N HIS A 42 1.52 -15.98 -14.99
CA HIS A 42 2.89 -16.36 -14.66
C HIS A 42 3.09 -16.81 -13.21
N ILE A 43 2.18 -16.46 -12.30
CA ILE A 43 2.29 -16.80 -10.88
C ILE A 43 1.17 -17.76 -10.49
N VAL A 44 -0.09 -17.37 -10.67
CA VAL A 44 -1.23 -18.14 -10.12
C VAL A 44 -1.42 -19.47 -10.85
N ILE A 45 -1.49 -19.47 -12.18
CA ILE A 45 -1.72 -20.69 -12.97
C ILE A 45 -0.53 -21.68 -12.86
N PRO A 46 0.74 -21.27 -13.07
CA PRO A 46 1.85 -22.22 -13.10
C PRO A 46 2.19 -22.80 -11.72
N LEU A 47 1.91 -22.07 -10.64
CA LEU A 47 2.19 -22.50 -9.27
C LEU A 47 0.92 -23.04 -8.56
N GLU A 48 -0.20 -23.17 -9.28
CA GLU A 48 -1.48 -23.66 -8.76
C GLU A 48 -1.93 -22.94 -7.47
N ILE A 49 -1.73 -21.62 -7.43
CA ILE A 49 -2.05 -20.82 -6.25
C ILE A 49 -3.56 -20.65 -6.13
N GLU A 50 -4.08 -20.82 -4.90
CA GLU A 50 -5.48 -20.57 -4.58
C GLU A 50 -5.89 -19.12 -4.93
N THR A 51 -7.12 -18.95 -5.43
CA THR A 51 -7.66 -17.66 -5.87
C THR A 51 -7.51 -16.54 -4.84
N TRP A 52 -7.80 -16.80 -3.55
CA TRP A 52 -7.65 -15.79 -2.50
C TRP A 52 -6.20 -15.33 -2.34
N THR A 53 -5.26 -16.27 -2.38
CA THR A 53 -3.82 -15.98 -2.27
C THR A 53 -3.32 -15.25 -3.50
N GLY A 54 -3.75 -15.66 -4.70
CA GLY A 54 -3.45 -14.95 -5.95
C GLY A 54 -3.93 -13.50 -5.92
N LEU A 55 -5.16 -13.28 -5.46
CA LEU A 55 -5.72 -11.95 -5.25
C LEU A 55 -4.89 -11.13 -4.25
N ALA A 56 -4.54 -11.70 -3.10
CA ALA A 56 -3.71 -11.04 -2.10
C ALA A 56 -2.34 -10.63 -2.67
N ILE A 57 -1.70 -11.50 -3.48
CA ILE A 57 -0.43 -11.19 -4.15
C ILE A 57 -0.58 -10.01 -5.11
N GLY A 58 -1.62 -10.01 -5.95
CA GLY A 58 -1.90 -8.91 -6.88
C GLY A 58 -2.06 -7.58 -6.17
N HIS A 59 -2.86 -7.55 -5.10
CA HIS A 59 -3.08 -6.36 -4.27
C HIS A 59 -1.82 -5.90 -3.56
N VAL A 60 -1.03 -6.81 -2.99
CA VAL A 60 0.26 -6.45 -2.39
C VAL A 60 1.16 -5.80 -3.44
N LEU A 61 1.26 -6.36 -4.65
CA LEU A 61 2.17 -5.91 -5.68
C LEU A 61 1.84 -4.51 -6.21
N ILE A 62 0.55 -4.20 -6.41
CA ILE A 62 0.12 -2.86 -6.84
C ILE A 62 0.20 -1.82 -5.71
N MET A 63 0.01 -2.21 -4.44
CA MET A 63 0.03 -1.28 -3.29
C MET A 63 1.44 -0.97 -2.78
N LEU A 64 2.37 -1.90 -2.94
CA LEU A 64 3.76 -1.79 -2.47
C LEU A 64 4.46 -0.47 -2.83
N PRO A 65 4.41 0.03 -4.09
CA PRO A 65 5.02 1.32 -4.44
C PRO A 65 4.44 2.50 -3.65
N TYR A 66 3.12 2.53 -3.44
CA TYR A 66 2.45 3.60 -2.69
C TYR A 66 2.89 3.57 -1.21
N VAL A 67 2.89 2.37 -0.61
CA VAL A 67 3.32 2.17 0.79
C VAL A 67 4.77 2.58 0.98
N ILE A 68 5.68 2.15 0.10
CA ILE A 68 7.09 2.52 0.18
C ILE A 68 7.25 4.03 0.06
N ARG A 69 6.57 4.67 -0.89
CA ARG A 69 6.70 6.12 -1.12
C ARG A 69 6.28 6.93 0.11
N VAL A 70 5.15 6.58 0.73
CA VAL A 70 4.66 7.28 1.94
C VAL A 70 5.61 7.06 3.11
N ILE A 71 6.07 5.83 3.35
CA ILE A 71 6.97 5.53 4.47
C ILE A 71 8.35 6.18 4.27
N VAL A 72 8.89 6.20 3.04
CA VAL A 72 10.16 6.90 2.74
C VAL A 72 10.04 8.39 3.02
N SER A 73 8.92 9.02 2.66
CA SER A 73 8.64 10.43 2.98
C SER A 73 8.61 10.68 4.49
N SER A 74 7.95 9.78 5.25
CA SER A 74 7.94 9.87 6.71
C SER A 74 9.34 9.71 7.31
N LEU A 75 10.15 8.79 6.77
CA LEU A 75 11.52 8.54 7.21
C LEU A 75 12.45 9.73 6.92
N SER A 76 12.23 10.50 5.85
CA SER A 76 13.03 11.70 5.58
C SER A 76 12.86 12.80 6.63
N ASN A 77 11.79 12.77 7.42
CA ASN A 77 11.58 13.70 8.54
C ASN A 77 12.34 13.28 9.81
N VAL A 78 12.93 12.07 9.84
CA VAL A 78 13.70 11.56 10.98
C VAL A 78 15.19 11.58 10.63
N PRO A 79 15.97 12.53 11.20
CA PRO A 79 17.40 12.62 10.96
C PRO A 79 18.10 11.30 11.27
N ILE A 80 18.99 10.87 10.38
CA ILE A 80 19.73 9.60 10.53
C ILE A 80 20.72 9.65 11.71
N GLU A 81 21.16 10.86 12.05
CA GLU A 81 22.14 11.16 13.09
C GLU A 81 21.64 10.73 14.48
N ILE A 82 20.33 10.79 14.73
CA ILE A 82 19.73 10.36 16.01
C ILE A 82 19.86 8.84 16.17
N GLU A 83 19.66 8.11 15.09
CA GLU A 83 19.80 6.65 15.05
C GLU A 83 21.27 6.24 15.19
N GLU A 84 22.18 6.94 14.50
CA GLU A 84 23.63 6.71 14.60
C GLU A 84 24.17 7.02 16.00
N ALA A 85 23.70 8.10 16.64
CA ALA A 85 24.09 8.45 18.01
C ALA A 85 23.68 7.36 19.02
N ALA A 86 22.47 6.81 18.89
CA ALA A 86 22.02 5.71 19.74
C ALA A 86 22.90 4.46 19.58
N VAL A 87 23.32 4.17 18.33
CA VAL A 87 24.23 3.06 18.06
C VAL A 87 25.63 3.32 18.65
N SER A 88 26.14 4.55 18.56
CA SER A 88 27.41 4.94 19.18
C SER A 88 27.39 4.84 20.71
N LEU A 89 26.24 5.02 21.35
CA LEU A 89 26.05 4.84 22.79
C LEU A 89 25.85 3.37 23.22
N GLY A 90 25.99 2.42 22.31
CA GLY A 90 25.92 0.98 22.59
C GLY A 90 24.58 0.32 22.26
N SER A 91 23.61 1.04 21.66
CA SER A 91 22.39 0.41 21.15
C SER A 91 22.70 -0.43 19.90
N THR A 92 22.01 -1.56 19.75
CA THR A 92 22.01 -2.26 18.45
C THR A 92 21.17 -1.46 17.44
N ARG A 93 21.46 -1.62 16.14
CA ARG A 93 20.68 -0.96 15.06
C ARG A 93 19.19 -1.33 15.09
N MET A 94 18.89 -2.60 15.36
CA MET A 94 17.49 -3.07 15.46
C MET A 94 16.78 -2.41 16.65
N HIS A 95 17.43 -2.32 17.80
CA HIS A 95 16.88 -1.66 18.97
C HIS A 95 16.68 -0.15 18.72
N ALA A 96 17.65 0.53 18.11
CA ALA A 96 17.53 1.93 17.73
C ALA A 96 16.38 2.17 16.74
N PHE A 97 16.20 1.28 15.76
CA PHE A 97 15.05 1.32 14.85
C PHE A 97 13.72 1.20 15.60
N LEU A 98 13.56 0.20 16.48
CA LEU A 98 12.30 -0.06 17.18
C LEU A 98 11.93 1.04 18.19
N VAL A 99 12.91 1.62 18.86
CA VAL A 99 12.68 2.57 19.97
C VAL A 99 12.69 4.02 19.49
N ILE A 100 13.48 4.34 18.46
CA ILE A 100 13.64 5.73 18.00
C ILE A 100 12.93 5.92 16.67
N VAL A 101 13.27 5.15 15.64
CA VAL A 101 12.77 5.40 14.29
C VAL A 101 11.28 5.07 14.19
N LEU A 102 10.88 3.87 14.61
CA LEU A 102 9.53 3.34 14.44
C LEU A 102 8.45 4.23 15.10
N PRO A 103 8.61 4.71 16.35
CA PRO A 103 7.61 5.59 16.96
C PRO A 103 7.54 6.96 16.28
N ASN A 104 8.64 7.46 15.72
CA ASN A 104 8.65 8.75 15.01
C ASN A 104 8.00 8.69 13.62
N ILE A 105 7.91 7.50 13.01
CA ILE A 105 7.25 7.30 11.70
C ILE A 105 5.87 6.63 11.79
N GLN A 106 5.35 6.41 13.00
CA GLN A 106 4.10 5.67 13.22
C GLN A 106 2.91 6.27 12.46
N SER A 107 2.83 7.61 12.40
CA SER A 107 1.80 8.34 11.65
C SER A 107 1.93 8.11 10.13
N GLY A 108 3.16 8.07 9.62
CA GLY A 108 3.43 7.73 8.23
C GLY A 108 3.09 6.29 7.89
N ILE A 109 3.34 5.34 8.80
CA ILE A 109 2.95 3.93 8.61
C ILE A 109 1.42 3.81 8.58
N LEU A 110 0.72 4.44 9.53
CA LEU A 110 -0.75 4.42 9.58
C LEU A 110 -1.35 4.99 8.28
N ALA A 111 -0.82 6.11 7.80
CA ALA A 111 -1.24 6.71 6.54
C ALA A 111 -0.99 5.81 5.33
N ALA A 112 0.17 5.17 5.27
CA ALA A 112 0.48 4.22 4.20
C ALA A 112 -0.48 3.02 4.20
N CYS A 113 -0.83 2.49 5.39
CA CYS A 113 -1.80 1.41 5.54
C CYS A 113 -3.20 1.82 5.09
N LEU A 114 -3.68 2.99 5.51
CA LEU A 114 -5.00 3.49 5.14
C LEU A 114 -5.09 3.80 3.64
N LEU A 115 -4.08 4.42 3.05
CA LEU A 115 -4.01 4.66 1.61
C LEU A 115 -4.06 3.35 0.82
N ALA A 116 -3.25 2.36 1.23
CA ALA A 116 -3.24 1.05 0.59
C ALA A 116 -4.60 0.35 0.71
N PHE A 117 -5.25 0.44 1.88
CA PHE A 117 -6.57 -0.14 2.11
C PHE A 117 -7.65 0.49 1.21
N ILE A 118 -7.75 1.83 1.17
CA ILE A 118 -8.73 2.52 0.32
C ILE A 118 -8.51 2.18 -1.15
N THR A 119 -7.26 2.24 -1.60
CA THR A 119 -6.93 2.00 -3.00
C THR A 119 -7.21 0.55 -3.39
N SER A 120 -6.88 -0.40 -2.52
CA SER A 120 -7.15 -1.84 -2.69
C SER A 120 -8.65 -2.13 -2.73
N LEU A 121 -9.43 -1.50 -1.84
CA LEU A 121 -10.89 -1.70 -1.77
C LEU A 121 -11.59 -1.31 -3.08
N ASN A 122 -11.06 -0.31 -3.79
CA ASN A 122 -11.64 0.22 -5.03
C ASN A 122 -10.98 -0.35 -6.30
N ASP A 123 -10.05 -1.30 -6.18
CA ASP A 123 -9.33 -1.82 -7.35
C ASP A 123 -10.17 -2.84 -8.14
N VAL A 124 -10.45 -2.50 -9.40
CA VAL A 124 -11.04 -3.36 -10.42
C VAL A 124 -9.97 -3.95 -11.37
N PRO A 125 -9.03 -3.15 -11.92
CA PRO A 125 -8.16 -3.59 -13.00
C PRO A 125 -7.29 -4.82 -12.70
N VAL A 126 -6.71 -4.91 -11.51
CA VAL A 126 -5.90 -6.08 -11.12
C VAL A 126 -6.82 -7.22 -10.70
N THR A 127 -7.87 -6.87 -9.95
CA THR A 127 -8.76 -7.83 -9.31
C THR A 127 -9.54 -8.69 -10.30
N ILE A 128 -9.97 -8.15 -11.45
CA ILE A 128 -10.81 -8.89 -12.42
C ILE A 128 -10.16 -10.18 -12.94
N PHE A 129 -8.82 -10.24 -12.99
CA PHE A 129 -8.07 -11.43 -13.40
C PHE A 129 -7.75 -12.39 -12.25
N LEU A 130 -7.93 -11.96 -11.00
CA LEU A 130 -7.52 -12.70 -9.81
C LEU A 130 -8.71 -13.12 -8.94
N THR A 131 -9.94 -12.87 -9.40
CA THR A 131 -11.18 -13.38 -8.82
C THR A 131 -11.58 -14.73 -9.42
N GLY A 132 -12.39 -15.49 -8.70
CA GLY A 132 -12.84 -16.82 -9.11
C GLY A 132 -13.98 -17.36 -8.24
N PRO A 133 -14.37 -18.64 -8.40
CA PRO A 133 -15.46 -19.24 -7.63
C PRO A 133 -15.24 -19.10 -6.13
N GLY A 134 -16.21 -18.51 -5.42
CA GLY A 134 -16.13 -18.28 -3.97
C GLY A 134 -15.26 -17.10 -3.53
N VAL A 135 -14.51 -16.45 -4.43
CA VAL A 135 -13.65 -15.30 -4.13
C VAL A 135 -13.92 -14.18 -5.13
N THR A 136 -14.76 -13.24 -4.73
CA THR A 136 -15.08 -12.03 -5.50
C THR A 136 -14.97 -10.81 -4.61
N THR A 137 -14.61 -9.67 -5.20
CA THR A 137 -14.57 -8.40 -4.48
C THR A 137 -15.81 -7.58 -4.80
N LEU A 138 -16.14 -6.66 -3.88
CA LEU A 138 -17.29 -5.78 -4.03
C LEU A 138 -17.28 -5.01 -5.36
N PRO A 139 -16.15 -4.38 -5.82
CA PRO A 139 -16.14 -3.67 -7.10
C PRO A 139 -16.37 -4.58 -8.31
N ILE A 140 -15.84 -5.82 -8.30
CA ILE A 140 -16.07 -6.78 -9.38
C ILE A 140 -17.53 -7.24 -9.38
N GLN A 141 -18.11 -7.49 -8.21
CA GLN A 141 -19.52 -7.86 -8.13
C GLN A 141 -20.44 -6.73 -8.63
N MET A 142 -20.13 -5.48 -8.30
CA MET A 142 -20.84 -4.32 -8.82
C MET A 142 -20.67 -4.18 -10.34
N LEU A 143 -19.46 -4.38 -10.87
CA LEU A 143 -19.19 -4.36 -12.30
C LEU A 143 -20.04 -5.41 -13.03
N SER A 144 -20.00 -6.67 -12.57
CA SER A 144 -20.84 -7.73 -13.12
C SER A 144 -22.33 -7.39 -13.00
N TYR A 145 -22.77 -6.82 -11.88
CA TYR A 145 -24.18 -6.46 -11.70
C TYR A 145 -24.66 -5.44 -12.74
N VAL A 146 -23.88 -4.39 -13.03
CA VAL A 146 -24.23 -3.38 -14.06
C VAL A 146 -24.31 -3.98 -15.45
N GLU A 147 -23.50 -4.98 -15.75
CA GLU A 147 -23.52 -5.65 -17.06
C GLU A 147 -24.81 -6.47 -17.27
N TYR A 148 -25.39 -7.03 -16.21
CA TYR A 148 -26.57 -7.91 -16.31
C TYR A 148 -27.90 -7.25 -15.89
N TYR A 149 -27.86 -6.20 -15.07
CA TYR A 149 -29.05 -5.55 -14.48
C TYR A 149 -29.02 -4.04 -14.66
N PHE A 150 -30.12 -3.49 -15.18
CA PHE A 150 -30.31 -2.05 -15.40
C PHE A 150 -31.23 -1.45 -14.32
N ASP A 151 -30.78 -1.45 -13.07
CA ASP A 151 -31.49 -0.84 -11.95
C ASP A 151 -30.58 0.11 -11.14
N PRO A 152 -31.14 1.05 -10.35
CA PRO A 152 -30.35 2.07 -9.66
C PRO A 152 -29.63 1.55 -8.41
N THR A 153 -29.64 0.25 -8.13
CA THR A 153 -29.07 -0.33 -6.90
C THR A 153 -27.56 -0.13 -6.85
N VAL A 154 -26.87 -0.32 -7.98
CA VAL A 154 -25.41 -0.11 -8.05
C VAL A 154 -25.05 1.35 -7.82
N SER A 155 -25.84 2.28 -8.35
CA SER A 155 -25.63 3.72 -8.10
C SER A 155 -25.74 4.05 -6.61
N ALA A 156 -26.70 3.47 -5.89
CA ALA A 156 -26.84 3.66 -4.44
C ALA A 156 -25.63 3.10 -3.66
N ILE A 157 -25.16 1.89 -4.01
CA ILE A 157 -23.98 1.28 -3.37
C ILE A 157 -22.71 2.10 -3.65
N SER A 158 -22.54 2.61 -4.88
CA SER A 158 -21.41 3.47 -5.26
C SER A 158 -21.35 4.76 -4.43
N VAL A 159 -22.50 5.39 -4.16
CA VAL A 159 -22.55 6.58 -3.30
C VAL A 159 -22.15 6.23 -1.86
N LEU A 160 -22.60 5.08 -1.34
CA LEU A 160 -22.22 4.64 0.00
C LEU A 160 -20.71 4.37 0.11
N LEU A 161 -20.13 3.71 -0.90
CA LEU A 161 -18.68 3.48 -0.98
C LEU A 161 -17.88 4.78 -1.10
N MET A 162 -18.39 5.74 -1.86
CA MET A 162 -17.80 7.06 -1.99
C MET A 162 -17.82 7.80 -0.64
N LEU A 163 -18.95 7.78 0.08
CA LEU A 163 -19.06 8.36 1.41
C LEU A 163 -18.10 7.69 2.40
N LEU A 164 -18.01 6.35 2.39
CA LEU A 164 -17.06 5.62 3.20
C LEU A 164 -15.62 6.05 2.89
N THR A 165 -15.26 6.14 1.61
CA THR A 165 -13.93 6.56 1.17
C THR A 165 -13.61 8.00 1.61
N ILE A 166 -14.57 8.92 1.50
CA ILE A 166 -14.45 10.31 1.97
C ILE A 166 -14.23 10.35 3.49
N ILE A 167 -15.00 9.58 4.26
CA ILE A 167 -14.86 9.51 5.73
C ILE A 167 -13.45 9.03 6.10
N ILE A 168 -12.96 7.96 5.47
CA ILE A 168 -11.62 7.45 5.75
C ILE A 168 -10.56 8.47 5.33
N MET A 169 -10.72 9.12 4.17
CA MET A 169 -9.80 10.15 3.69
C MET A 169 -9.75 11.35 4.63
N PHE A 170 -10.89 11.81 5.15
CA PHE A 170 -10.94 12.87 6.15
C PHE A 170 -10.29 12.44 7.46
N LEU A 171 -10.42 11.18 7.86
CA LEU A 171 -9.75 10.63 9.04
C LEU A 171 -8.23 10.55 8.85
N ILE A 172 -7.75 10.23 7.64
CA ILE A 172 -6.33 10.33 7.27
C ILE A 172 -5.87 11.78 7.38
N GLU A 173 -6.58 12.72 6.75
CA GLU A 173 -6.21 14.15 6.78
C GLU A 173 -6.23 14.70 8.22
N ALA A 174 -7.22 14.35 9.02
CA ALA A 174 -7.29 14.78 10.41
C ALA A 174 -6.11 14.22 11.23
N THR A 175 -5.76 12.95 11.08
CA THR A 175 -4.65 12.33 11.84
C THR A 175 -3.27 12.79 11.35
N MET A 176 -3.09 13.01 10.06
CA MET A 176 -1.83 13.51 9.47
C MET A 176 -1.68 15.03 9.64
N GLY A 177 -2.75 15.79 9.44
CA GLY A 177 -2.82 17.25 9.55
C GLY A 177 -2.76 17.75 10.99
N LEU A 178 -3.29 17.00 11.97
CA LEU A 178 -3.12 17.36 13.39
C LEU A 178 -1.65 17.38 13.80
N SER A 179 -0.78 16.53 13.21
CA SER A 179 0.65 16.50 13.56
C SER A 179 1.37 17.81 13.23
N PHE A 180 0.78 18.66 12.38
CA PHE A 180 1.27 20.01 12.10
C PHE A 180 0.81 21.05 13.15
N PHE A 181 -0.27 20.79 13.89
CA PHE A 181 -0.85 21.71 14.88
C PHE A 181 -0.53 21.36 16.34
N THR A 182 -0.22 20.10 16.69
CA THR A 182 0.05 19.69 18.08
C THR A 182 1.51 19.84 18.54
N LYS A 183 2.39 20.43 17.73
CA LYS A 183 3.68 20.97 18.22
C LYS A 183 3.57 22.49 18.40
N LYS A 184 2.97 22.90 19.51
CA LYS A 184 3.23 24.20 20.13
C LYS A 184 3.59 23.97 21.58
#